data_AF-A0A955P6W1-F1
#
_entry.id   AF-A0A955P6W1-F1
#
_cell.length_a   1.000
_cell.length_b   1.000
_cell.length_c   1.000
_cell.angle_alpha   90.00
_cell.angle_beta   90.00
_cell.angle_gamma   90.00
#
_symmetry.space_group_name_H-M   'P 1'
#
loop_
_entity.id
_entity.type
_entity.pdbx_description
1 polymer ?
#
loop_
_entity_poly.entity_id
_entity_poly.type
_entity_poly.pdbx_seq_one_letter_code
_entity_poly.pdbx_strand_id
1 'polypeptide(L)'
;GVLANLYTPSEATIELKDGKKVRLRQSTDYPTSGRIEFEVGLDQPETFEFAFRIPRWCEDASLIINGEESPSGQVKSGTIHRLERTWRDGDRIRLQLAMKPRWVKGRQSQAGRVALMMGPRVFGVDRTGSELDPDLDLRLVTIDPESLEGPFEDNSLREGGVAFTVEAWKPGEFYPMAKKGLTLRFVEYPNPEVEMVYFKIPNPEDDGLVEDELAVVEKMTDL
;
A
#
# COMPACT_ATOMS: atom_id res chain seq x y z
N GLY A 1 -6.40 20.39 -16.16
CA GLY A 1 -6.00 20.34 -14.75
C GLY A 1 -4.75 19.51 -14.62
N VAL A 2 -4.45 19.11 -13.40
CA VAL A 2 -3.30 18.29 -13.02
C VAL A 2 -3.84 16.96 -12.47
N LEU A 3 -3.16 15.84 -12.78
CA LEU A 3 -3.44 14.55 -12.16
C LEU A 3 -2.16 14.01 -11.51
N ALA A 4 -2.17 13.86 -10.19
CA ALA A 4 -1.16 13.11 -9.45
C ALA A 4 -1.52 11.62 -9.44
N ASN A 5 -0.88 10.85 -10.33
CA ASN A 5 -1.14 9.42 -10.49
C ASN A 5 -0.17 8.52 -9.68
N LEU A 6 1.09 8.92 -9.58
CA LEU A 6 2.13 8.20 -8.84
C LEU A 6 2.68 9.09 -7.74
N TYR A 7 3.17 8.47 -6.66
CA TYR A 7 3.68 9.18 -5.50
C TYR A 7 5.17 8.95 -5.27
N THR A 8 5.97 10.00 -5.49
CA THR A 8 7.43 10.01 -5.34
C THR A 8 7.91 11.46 -5.16
N PRO A 9 9.03 11.71 -4.45
CA PRO A 9 9.69 13.00 -4.50
C PRO A 9 9.91 13.44 -5.95
N SER A 10 9.38 14.60 -6.32
CA SER A 10 9.51 15.12 -7.68
C SER A 10 9.22 16.62 -7.76
N GLU A 11 9.71 17.24 -8.83
CA GLU A 11 9.36 18.59 -9.24
C GLU A 11 8.95 18.56 -10.71
N ALA A 12 7.88 19.27 -11.07
CA ALA A 12 7.36 19.34 -12.42
C ALA A 12 6.86 20.73 -12.76
N THR A 13 6.98 21.13 -14.02
CA THR A 13 6.26 22.28 -14.58
C THR A 13 5.26 21.76 -15.59
N ILE A 14 3.97 22.02 -15.35
CA ILE A 14 2.87 21.53 -16.17
C ILE A 14 2.22 22.72 -16.86
N GLU A 15 2.04 22.63 -18.18
CA GLU A 15 1.31 23.62 -18.96
C GLU A 15 -0.19 23.26 -18.97
N LEU A 16 -1.03 24.19 -18.56
CA LEU A 16 -2.48 24.09 -18.60
C LEU A 16 -3.00 24.35 -20.03
N LYS A 17 -4.27 24.03 -20.28
CA LYS A 17 -4.89 24.18 -21.61
C LYS A 17 -4.86 25.62 -22.15
N ASP A 18 -4.82 26.61 -21.28
CA ASP A 18 -4.76 28.04 -21.61
C ASP A 18 -3.32 28.58 -21.71
N GLY A 19 -2.31 27.70 -21.69
CA GLY A 19 -0.88 28.02 -21.82
C GLY A 19 -0.22 28.49 -20.52
N LYS A 20 -0.97 28.60 -19.41
CA LYS A 20 -0.39 28.96 -18.11
C LYS A 20 0.40 27.80 -17.52
N LYS A 21 1.46 28.11 -16.78
CA LYS A 21 2.36 27.12 -16.20
C LYS A 21 2.12 26.99 -14.70
N VAL A 22 2.02 25.75 -14.23
CA VAL A 22 1.96 25.40 -12.81
C VAL A 22 3.25 24.67 -12.46
N ARG A 23 4.02 25.21 -11.52
CA ARG A 23 5.13 24.49 -10.90
C ARG A 23 4.57 23.67 -9.76
N LEU A 24 4.97 22.42 -9.64
CA LEU A 24 4.55 21.53 -8.56
C LEU A 24 5.77 20.89 -7.97
N ARG A 25 5.87 20.95 -6.64
CA ARG A 25 6.83 20.16 -5.88
C ARG A 25 6.08 19.13 -5.07
N GLN A 26 6.49 17.89 -5.17
CA GLN A 26 5.96 16.77 -4.41
C GLN A 26 7.01 16.27 -3.43
N SER A 27 6.64 16.19 -2.16
CA SER A 27 7.48 15.74 -1.05
C SER A 27 6.80 14.58 -0.33
N THR A 28 7.46 13.43 -0.25
CA THR A 28 6.93 12.23 0.40
C THR A 28 8.04 11.20 0.63
N ASP A 29 7.88 10.34 1.62
CA ASP A 29 8.68 9.12 1.83
C ASP A 29 7.95 7.86 1.33
N TYR A 30 6.85 8.02 0.58
CA TYR A 30 6.11 6.94 -0.04
C TYR A 30 7.07 6.01 -0.82
N PRO A 31 6.96 4.68 -0.67
CA PRO A 31 5.85 3.94 -0.05
C PRO A 31 6.03 3.63 1.45
N THR A 32 6.97 4.27 2.16
CA THR A 32 7.19 4.05 3.60
C THR A 32 5.99 4.51 4.42
N SER A 33 5.58 5.77 4.23
CA SER A 33 4.36 6.34 4.78
C SER A 33 3.37 6.73 3.69
N GLY A 34 2.13 6.98 4.08
CA GLY A 34 1.10 7.50 3.21
C GLY A 34 0.98 9.03 3.21
N ARG A 35 1.98 9.77 3.70
CA ARG A 35 1.97 11.23 3.71
C ARG A 35 2.57 11.79 2.43
N ILE A 36 1.76 12.47 1.63
CA ILE A 36 2.19 13.14 0.39
C ILE A 36 1.87 14.61 0.48
N GLU A 37 2.87 15.46 0.31
CA GLU A 37 2.70 16.92 0.27
C GLU A 37 2.99 17.45 -1.13
N PHE A 38 2.12 18.34 -1.61
CA PHE A 38 2.29 19.10 -2.84
C PHE A 38 2.36 20.58 -2.50
N GLU A 39 3.29 21.29 -3.12
CA GLU A 39 3.39 22.73 -3.09
C GLU A 39 3.15 23.28 -4.50
N VAL A 40 2.21 24.21 -4.61
CA VAL A 40 1.80 24.82 -5.87
C VAL A 40 2.56 26.13 -6.08
N GLY A 41 3.29 26.21 -7.19
CA GLY A 41 3.97 27.41 -7.65
C GLY A 41 3.27 28.02 -8.86
N LEU A 42 2.89 29.29 -8.77
CA LEU A 42 2.13 30.02 -9.79
C LEU A 42 2.62 31.46 -9.90
N ASP A 43 2.62 32.01 -11.12
CA ASP A 43 2.96 33.43 -11.31
C ASP A 43 1.76 34.35 -11.00
N GLN A 44 0.53 33.85 -11.17
CA GLN A 44 -0.73 34.50 -10.80
C GLN A 44 -1.75 33.45 -10.33
N PRO A 45 -2.73 33.80 -9.48
CA PRO A 45 -3.77 32.88 -9.06
C PRO A 45 -4.51 32.27 -10.25
N GLU A 46 -4.72 30.95 -10.23
CA GLU A 46 -5.31 30.23 -11.36
C GLU A 46 -6.38 29.24 -10.92
N THR A 47 -7.45 29.10 -11.70
CA THR A 47 -8.52 28.13 -11.41
C THR A 47 -8.33 26.89 -12.27
N PHE A 48 -8.03 25.77 -11.61
CA PHE A 48 -7.90 24.49 -12.29
C PHE A 48 -8.22 23.32 -11.37
N GLU A 49 -8.62 22.21 -11.98
CA GLU A 49 -8.76 20.93 -11.30
C GLU A 49 -7.39 20.34 -10.95
N PHE A 50 -7.21 19.96 -9.69
CA PHE A 50 -6.16 19.04 -9.24
C PHE A 50 -6.82 17.72 -8.83
N ALA A 51 -6.47 16.65 -9.54
CA ALA A 51 -6.92 15.30 -9.32
C ALA A 51 -5.85 14.41 -8.66
N PHE A 52 -6.26 13.49 -7.80
CA PHE A 52 -5.39 12.57 -7.05
C PHE A 52 -5.89 11.14 -7.24
N ARG A 53 -4.99 10.22 -7.60
CA ARG A 53 -5.32 8.78 -7.59
C ARG A 53 -5.39 8.27 -6.16
N ILE A 54 -6.59 7.91 -5.70
CA ILE A 54 -6.75 7.24 -4.41
C ILE A 54 -6.61 5.74 -4.64
N PRO A 55 -5.55 5.08 -4.11
CA PRO A 55 -5.35 3.66 -4.35
C PRO A 55 -6.52 2.84 -3.78
N ARG A 56 -6.86 1.72 -4.44
CA ARG A 56 -7.98 0.88 -4.03
C ARG A 56 -7.74 0.24 -2.67
N TRP A 57 -6.49 -0.12 -2.37
CA TRP A 57 -6.10 -0.63 -1.05
C TRP A 57 -6.26 0.35 0.12
N CYS A 58 -6.43 1.64 -0.14
CA CYS A 58 -6.45 2.67 0.89
C CYS A 58 -7.88 2.88 1.39
N GLU A 59 -8.26 2.22 2.49
CA GLU A 59 -9.60 2.34 3.10
C GLU A 59 -9.91 3.77 3.56
N ASP A 60 -8.91 4.43 4.15
CA ASP A 60 -9.04 5.76 4.73
C ASP A 60 -8.04 6.71 4.07
N ALA A 61 -8.55 7.69 3.35
CA ALA A 61 -7.77 8.77 2.76
C ALA A 61 -8.33 10.12 3.18
N SER A 62 -7.45 11.11 3.39
CA SER A 62 -7.86 12.49 3.66
C SER A 62 -7.01 13.50 2.89
N LEU A 63 -7.62 14.63 2.59
CA LEU A 63 -6.99 15.73 1.88
C LEU A 63 -7.07 16.99 2.75
N ILE A 64 -5.93 17.62 2.98
CA ILE A 64 -5.78 18.83 3.79
C ILE A 64 -5.20 19.90 2.88
N ILE A 65 -5.78 21.10 2.86
CA ILE A 65 -5.34 22.22 2.04
C ILE A 65 -5.00 23.36 2.98
N ASN A 66 -3.77 23.86 2.92
CA ASN A 66 -3.29 24.96 3.76
C ASN A 66 -3.55 24.76 5.27
N GLY A 67 -3.56 23.50 5.73
CA GLY A 67 -3.80 23.13 7.13
C GLY A 67 -5.25 22.84 7.51
N GLU A 68 -6.21 23.07 6.60
CA GLU A 68 -7.64 22.82 6.84
C GLU A 68 -8.11 21.59 6.06
N GLU A 69 -9.07 20.84 6.62
CA GLU A 69 -9.67 19.71 5.91
C GLU A 69 -10.33 20.18 4.60
N SER A 70 -10.14 19.40 3.54
CA SER A 70 -10.66 19.77 2.23
C SER A 70 -12.19 19.79 2.23
N PRO A 71 -12.82 20.83 1.67
CA PRO A 71 -14.27 20.93 1.60
C PRO A 71 -14.91 19.97 0.56
N SER A 72 -14.11 19.23 -0.21
CA SER A 72 -14.57 18.39 -1.33
C SER A 72 -15.31 17.10 -0.93
N GLY A 73 -15.67 16.93 0.35
CA GLY A 73 -16.33 15.73 0.85
C GLY A 73 -15.41 14.52 1.01
N GLN A 74 -16.00 13.35 1.19
CA GLN A 74 -15.27 12.11 1.49
C GLN A 74 -14.39 11.68 0.31
N VAL A 75 -13.10 11.44 0.59
CA VAL A 75 -12.15 10.87 -0.35
C VAL A 75 -12.40 9.37 -0.46
N LYS A 76 -12.77 8.88 -1.65
CA LYS A 76 -13.17 7.48 -1.87
C LYS A 76 -12.02 6.62 -2.40
N SER A 77 -11.80 5.45 -1.79
CA SER A 77 -10.84 4.44 -2.22
C SER A 77 -11.06 4.00 -3.67
N GLY A 78 -9.97 3.76 -4.42
CA GLY A 78 -10.04 3.25 -5.78
C GLY A 78 -10.54 4.25 -6.84
N THR A 79 -10.65 5.53 -6.49
CA THR A 79 -11.16 6.58 -7.39
C THR A 79 -10.10 7.63 -7.73
N ILE A 80 -10.44 8.52 -8.66
CA ILE A 80 -9.72 9.76 -8.89
C ILE A 80 -10.47 10.89 -8.15
N HIS A 81 -9.91 11.34 -7.03
CA HIS A 81 -10.48 12.43 -6.25
C HIS A 81 -10.12 13.77 -6.89
N ARG A 82 -11.11 14.60 -7.21
CA ARG A 82 -10.94 15.84 -7.99
C ARG A 82 -11.28 17.05 -7.14
N LEU A 83 -10.45 18.08 -7.26
CA LEU A 83 -10.64 19.35 -6.58
C LEU A 83 -10.46 20.49 -7.58
N GLU A 84 -11.56 21.15 -7.93
CA GLU A 84 -11.54 22.39 -8.70
C GLU A 84 -11.60 23.58 -7.76
N ARG A 85 -10.57 24.44 -7.83
CA ARG A 85 -10.48 25.66 -7.04
C ARG A 85 -9.57 26.68 -7.69
N THR A 86 -9.63 27.91 -7.20
CA THR A 86 -8.59 28.91 -7.44
C THR A 86 -7.41 28.63 -6.51
N TRP A 87 -6.29 28.27 -7.12
CA TRP A 87 -5.00 28.06 -6.46
C TRP A 87 -4.19 29.35 -6.44
N ARG A 88 -3.37 29.49 -5.40
CA ARG A 88 -2.41 30.60 -5.27
C ARG A 88 -1.00 30.05 -5.12
N ASP A 89 -0.02 30.87 -5.45
CA ASP A 89 1.38 30.56 -5.20
C ASP A 89 1.61 30.24 -3.72
N GLY A 90 2.34 29.16 -3.45
CA GLY A 90 2.61 28.66 -2.10
C GLY A 90 1.48 27.84 -1.47
N ASP A 91 0.35 27.62 -2.16
CA ASP A 91 -0.69 26.72 -1.65
C ASP A 91 -0.12 25.31 -1.42
N ARG A 92 -0.47 24.72 -0.28
CA ARG A 92 -0.02 23.39 0.12
C ARG A 92 -1.17 22.42 0.22
N ILE A 93 -0.96 21.23 -0.33
CA ILE A 93 -1.93 20.14 -0.31
C ILE A 93 -1.24 18.96 0.37
N ARG A 94 -1.86 18.39 1.40
CA ARG A 94 -1.43 17.14 2.00
C ARG A 94 -2.49 16.07 1.74
N LEU A 95 -2.09 15.04 1.01
CA LEU A 95 -2.83 13.79 0.91
C LEU A 95 -2.29 12.82 1.96
N GLN A 96 -3.17 12.30 2.80
CA GLN A 96 -2.86 11.26 3.77
C GLN A 96 -3.56 9.96 3.35
N LEU A 97 -2.78 8.91 3.14
CA LEU A 97 -3.25 7.56 2.83
C LEU A 97 -2.97 6.66 4.04
N ALA A 98 -3.97 5.91 4.52
CA ALA A 98 -3.79 4.97 5.62
C ALA A 98 -3.05 3.70 5.16
N MET A 99 -1.88 3.42 5.74
CA MET A 99 -1.01 2.30 5.37
C MET A 99 -1.20 1.12 6.33
N LYS A 100 -2.33 0.41 6.23
CA LYS A 100 -2.60 -0.76 7.07
C LYS A 100 -2.04 -2.05 6.44
N PRO A 101 -1.50 -3.00 7.23
CA PRO A 101 -1.21 -4.34 6.74
C PRO A 101 -2.50 -5.08 6.42
N ARG A 102 -2.47 -5.92 5.38
CA ARG A 102 -3.63 -6.68 4.91
C ARG A 102 -3.21 -8.00 4.29
N TRP A 103 -4.05 -9.01 4.48
CA TRP A 103 -3.92 -10.31 3.84
C TRP A 103 -4.71 -10.33 2.54
N VAL A 104 -3.99 -10.36 1.42
CA VAL A 104 -4.59 -10.32 0.07
C VAL A 104 -4.75 -11.74 -0.46
N LYS A 105 -5.97 -12.08 -0.89
CA LYS A 105 -6.30 -13.41 -1.45
C LYS A 105 -5.51 -13.67 -2.73
N GLY A 106 -4.83 -14.81 -2.77
CA GLY A 106 -4.18 -15.33 -3.96
C GLY A 106 -5.20 -15.82 -4.98
N ARG A 107 -4.87 -15.66 -6.27
CA ARG A 107 -5.73 -16.04 -7.39
C ARG A 107 -5.09 -17.12 -8.26
N GLN A 108 -5.92 -17.79 -9.05
CA GLN A 108 -5.48 -18.82 -10.00
C GLN A 108 -4.60 -19.89 -9.33
N SER A 109 -3.32 -19.98 -9.70
CA SER A 109 -2.37 -20.92 -9.08
C SER A 109 -2.11 -20.67 -7.60
N GLN A 110 -2.51 -19.51 -7.07
CA GLN A 110 -2.41 -19.15 -5.65
C GLN A 110 -3.77 -19.21 -4.91
N ALA A 111 -4.81 -19.79 -5.52
CA ALA A 111 -6.10 -19.96 -4.84
C ALA A 111 -5.92 -20.74 -3.52
N GLY A 112 -6.58 -20.28 -2.46
CA GLY A 112 -6.44 -20.84 -1.11
C GLY A 112 -5.20 -20.36 -0.34
N ARG A 113 -4.47 -19.39 -0.87
CA ARG A 113 -3.31 -18.77 -0.23
C ARG A 113 -3.49 -17.26 -0.09
N VAL A 114 -2.67 -16.63 0.73
CA VAL A 114 -2.65 -15.17 0.92
C VAL A 114 -1.24 -14.60 0.88
N ALA A 115 -1.13 -13.34 0.52
CA ALA A 115 0.09 -12.54 0.62
C ALA A 115 -0.11 -11.39 1.60
N LEU A 116 0.93 -11.05 2.37
CA LEU A 116 0.93 -9.88 3.23
C LEU A 116 1.29 -8.64 2.41
N MET A 117 0.48 -7.59 2.50
CA MET A 117 0.76 -6.30 1.87
C MET A 117 0.52 -5.15 2.84
N MET A 118 1.25 -4.03 2.67
CA MET A 118 1.02 -2.78 3.40
C MET A 118 1.27 -1.58 2.48
N GLY A 119 0.23 -0.78 2.23
CA GLY A 119 0.25 0.16 1.11
C GLY A 119 0.50 -0.58 -0.21
N PRO A 120 1.37 -0.12 -1.11
CA PRO A 120 1.72 -0.84 -2.34
C PRO A 120 2.81 -1.91 -2.13
N ARG A 121 3.32 -2.08 -0.90
CA ARG A 121 4.43 -2.99 -0.61
C ARG A 121 3.91 -4.41 -0.42
N VAL A 122 4.59 -5.36 -1.05
CA VAL A 122 4.42 -6.80 -0.86
C VAL A 122 5.48 -7.29 0.10
N PHE A 123 5.12 -8.22 0.97
CA PHE A 123 6.04 -8.86 1.91
C PHE A 123 6.17 -10.34 1.60
N GLY A 124 7.33 -10.91 1.92
CA GLY A 124 7.59 -12.35 1.81
C GLY A 124 8.54 -12.82 2.89
N VAL A 125 8.68 -14.14 3.01
CA VAL A 125 9.51 -14.77 4.04
C VAL A 125 10.95 -14.87 3.55
N ASP A 126 11.84 -14.37 4.39
CA ASP A 126 13.29 -14.54 4.34
C ASP A 126 13.69 -15.48 5.50
N ARG A 127 14.49 -16.51 5.21
CA ARG A 127 15.00 -17.46 6.23
C ARG A 127 16.34 -17.06 6.80
N THR A 128 16.98 -16.01 6.30
CA THR A 128 18.29 -15.54 6.75
C THR A 128 18.25 -15.24 8.24
N GLY A 129 19.08 -15.96 9.01
CA GLY A 129 19.13 -15.83 10.47
C GLY A 129 17.91 -16.40 11.22
N SER A 130 16.99 -17.10 10.53
CA SER A 130 15.87 -17.81 11.17
C SER A 130 16.30 -19.17 11.71
N GLU A 131 15.56 -19.68 12.69
CA GLU A 131 15.69 -21.06 13.20
C GLU A 131 14.87 -22.08 12.38
N LEU A 132 14.37 -21.68 11.21
CA LEU A 132 13.58 -22.57 10.35
C LEU A 132 14.48 -23.67 9.78
N ASP A 133 13.93 -24.89 9.73
CA ASP A 133 14.59 -26.02 9.06
C ASP A 133 14.87 -25.67 7.59
N PRO A 134 16.13 -25.75 7.12
CA PRO A 134 16.47 -25.47 5.72
C PRO A 134 15.69 -26.31 4.71
N ASP A 135 15.33 -27.56 5.07
CA ASP A 135 14.61 -28.48 4.20
C ASP A 135 13.09 -28.31 4.27
N LEU A 136 12.58 -27.41 5.12
CA LEU A 136 11.15 -27.12 5.21
C LEU A 136 10.66 -26.59 3.86
N ASP A 137 9.61 -27.18 3.31
CA ASP A 137 8.96 -26.64 2.11
C ASP A 137 7.96 -25.54 2.50
N LEU A 138 8.35 -24.26 2.34
CA LEU A 138 7.48 -23.11 2.64
C LEU A 138 6.14 -23.18 1.91
N ARG A 139 6.07 -23.87 0.75
CA ARG A 139 4.83 -24.00 -0.02
C ARG A 139 3.77 -24.81 0.70
N LEU A 140 4.16 -25.65 1.66
CA LEU A 140 3.26 -26.50 2.41
C LEU A 140 2.91 -25.92 3.79
N VAL A 141 3.58 -24.86 4.22
CA VAL A 141 3.32 -24.16 5.48
C VAL A 141 1.95 -23.46 5.43
N THR A 142 1.25 -23.52 6.56
CA THR A 142 -0.04 -22.84 6.77
C THR A 142 0.16 -21.80 7.87
N ILE A 143 -0.08 -20.53 7.57
CA ILE A 143 0.08 -19.44 8.54
C ILE A 143 -1.22 -19.23 9.33
N ASP A 144 -1.11 -18.63 10.51
CA ASP A 144 -2.24 -18.08 11.24
C ASP A 144 -2.32 -16.55 11.04
N PRO A 145 -3.25 -16.05 10.20
CA PRO A 145 -3.38 -14.62 9.92
C PRO A 145 -3.61 -13.75 11.15
N GLU A 146 -4.26 -14.29 12.19
CA GLU A 146 -4.58 -13.55 13.42
C GLU A 146 -3.35 -13.32 14.31
N SER A 147 -2.28 -14.08 14.10
CA SER A 147 -1.03 -13.96 14.84
C SER A 147 -0.04 -12.94 14.27
N LEU A 148 -0.48 -12.10 13.32
CA LEU A 148 0.35 -11.07 12.72
C LEU A 148 0.80 -10.05 13.77
N GLU A 149 2.11 -9.93 13.97
CA GLU A 149 2.72 -8.91 14.81
C GLU A 149 3.62 -7.98 13.99
N GLY A 150 3.70 -6.71 14.41
CA GLY A 150 4.44 -5.65 13.75
C GLY A 150 3.55 -4.46 13.33
N PRO A 151 4.05 -3.54 12.48
CA PRO A 151 5.39 -3.57 11.88
C PRO A 151 6.49 -3.35 12.92
N PHE A 152 7.58 -4.11 12.79
CA PHE A 152 8.84 -3.89 13.50
C PHE A 152 9.82 -3.17 12.58
N GLU A 153 10.73 -2.37 13.15
CA GLU A 153 11.81 -1.76 12.37
C GLU A 153 12.71 -2.84 11.74
N ASP A 154 12.98 -2.71 10.45
CA ASP A 154 13.86 -3.59 9.71
C ASP A 154 14.62 -2.84 8.61
N ASN A 155 15.87 -2.48 8.91
CA ASN A 155 16.72 -1.75 7.98
C ASN A 155 17.57 -2.68 7.08
N SER A 156 17.26 -3.98 7.04
CA SER A 156 18.00 -4.99 6.26
C SER A 156 18.03 -4.67 4.75
N LEU A 157 16.92 -4.15 4.21
CA LEU A 157 16.80 -3.75 2.82
C LEU A 157 17.12 -2.26 2.60
N ARG A 158 16.56 -1.39 3.45
CA ARG A 158 16.65 0.08 3.35
C ARG A 158 16.34 0.74 4.68
N GLU A 159 16.82 1.96 4.89
CA GLU A 159 16.44 2.78 6.04
C GLU A 159 14.92 3.00 6.10
N GLY A 160 14.35 2.87 7.31
CA GLY A 160 12.91 2.97 7.53
C GLY A 160 12.10 1.79 6.97
N GLY A 161 12.78 0.68 6.64
CA GLY A 161 12.13 -0.58 6.29
C GLY A 161 11.45 -1.20 7.52
N VAL A 162 10.56 -2.15 7.26
CA VAL A 162 9.78 -2.81 8.30
C VAL A 162 9.63 -4.30 8.02
N ALA A 163 9.43 -5.07 9.09
CA ALA A 163 9.15 -6.49 9.05
C ALA A 163 7.94 -6.85 9.91
N PHE A 164 7.42 -8.05 9.70
CA PHE A 164 6.35 -8.64 10.51
C PHE A 164 6.73 -10.05 10.94
N THR A 165 6.06 -10.55 11.97
CA THR A 165 6.13 -11.97 12.34
C THR A 165 4.73 -12.58 12.34
N VAL A 166 4.65 -13.84 11.95
CA VAL A 166 3.39 -14.60 11.91
C VAL A 166 3.67 -16.03 12.36
N GLU A 167 2.86 -16.53 13.28
CA GLU A 167 2.91 -17.92 13.71
C GLU A 167 2.31 -18.84 12.64
N ALA A 168 2.83 -20.06 12.55
CA ALA A 168 2.44 -21.01 11.52
C ALA A 168 2.49 -22.46 11.99
N TRP A 169 1.73 -23.29 11.29
CA TRP A 169 1.74 -24.75 11.40
C TRP A 169 2.69 -25.38 10.38
N LYS A 170 3.34 -26.46 10.82
CA LYS A 170 4.21 -27.26 9.95
C LYS A 170 3.37 -28.04 8.93
N PRO A 171 3.98 -28.46 7.81
CA PRO A 171 3.31 -29.32 6.83
C PRO A 171 2.71 -30.57 7.48
N GLY A 172 1.42 -30.81 7.23
CA GLY A 172 0.71 -32.01 7.70
C GLY A 172 0.13 -31.92 9.12
N GLU A 173 0.34 -30.82 9.84
CA GLU A 173 -0.28 -30.64 11.16
C GLU A 173 -1.79 -30.40 11.04
N PHE A 174 -2.54 -30.94 12.00
CA PHE A 174 -4.00 -30.82 12.05
C PHE A 174 -4.41 -29.49 12.68
N TYR A 175 -4.44 -28.43 11.87
CA TYR A 175 -4.92 -27.11 12.26
C TYR A 175 -6.47 -27.04 12.28
N PRO A 176 -7.08 -26.13 13.08
CA PRO A 176 -6.43 -25.22 14.03
C PRO A 176 -6.08 -25.85 15.39
N MET A 177 -6.34 -27.15 15.61
CA MET A 177 -6.18 -27.79 16.93
C MET A 177 -4.73 -28.07 17.32
N ALA A 178 -3.83 -28.22 16.34
CA ALA A 178 -2.41 -28.39 16.58
C ALA A 178 -1.78 -27.11 17.13
N LYS A 179 -0.73 -27.27 17.95
CA LYS A 179 0.09 -26.13 18.39
C LYS A 179 0.88 -25.59 17.20
N LYS A 180 0.93 -24.26 17.05
CA LYS A 180 1.81 -23.59 16.08
C LYS A 180 3.26 -23.85 16.47
N GLY A 181 4.07 -24.22 15.49
CA GLY A 181 5.43 -24.72 15.69
C GLY A 181 6.49 -23.96 14.90
N LEU A 182 6.11 -22.88 14.23
CA LEU A 182 6.96 -22.05 13.38
C LEU A 182 6.58 -20.57 13.60
N THR A 183 7.58 -19.71 13.58
CA THR A 183 7.41 -18.25 13.47
C THR A 183 8.07 -17.81 12.18
N LEU A 184 7.31 -17.21 11.27
CA LEU A 184 7.79 -16.72 9.99
C LEU A 184 8.05 -15.22 10.07
N ARG A 185 9.23 -14.77 9.64
CA ARG A 185 9.55 -13.35 9.50
C ARG A 185 9.25 -12.91 8.07
N PHE A 186 8.38 -11.92 7.93
CA PHE A 186 8.01 -11.30 6.65
C PHE A 186 8.77 -9.98 6.48
N VAL A 187 9.53 -9.85 5.40
CA VAL A 187 10.29 -8.65 5.02
C VAL A 187 9.81 -8.13 3.66
N GLU A 188 10.18 -6.90 3.29
CA GLU A 188 9.78 -6.32 1.99
C GLU A 188 10.28 -7.19 0.82
N TYR A 189 9.38 -7.56 -0.11
CA TYR A 189 9.64 -8.45 -1.25
C TYR A 189 10.86 -8.09 -2.12
N PRO A 190 11.23 -6.81 -2.35
CA PRO A 190 12.43 -6.50 -3.11
C PRO A 190 13.74 -6.98 -2.47
N ASN A 191 13.71 -7.46 -1.23
CA ASN A 191 14.85 -8.14 -0.62
C ASN A 191 15.15 -9.46 -1.39
N PRO A 192 16.37 -9.64 -1.93
CA PRO A 192 16.73 -10.81 -2.73
C PRO A 192 16.69 -12.14 -1.95
N GLU A 193 16.74 -12.11 -0.62
CA GLU A 193 16.67 -13.29 0.24
C GLU A 193 15.22 -13.78 0.45
N VAL A 194 14.22 -13.08 -0.07
CA VAL A 194 12.82 -13.52 0.02
C VAL A 194 12.59 -14.75 -0.84
N GLU A 195 12.19 -15.84 -0.19
CA GLU A 195 11.96 -17.13 -0.85
C GLU A 195 10.49 -17.35 -1.23
N MET A 196 9.54 -16.77 -0.48
CA MET A 196 8.13 -17.06 -0.66
C MET A 196 7.19 -15.94 -0.19
N VAL A 197 6.14 -15.67 -0.99
CA VAL A 197 5.15 -14.61 -0.74
C VAL A 197 3.78 -15.16 -0.33
N TYR A 198 3.34 -16.27 -0.92
CA TYR A 198 1.95 -16.76 -0.79
C TYR A 198 1.84 -18.00 0.11
N PHE A 199 1.21 -17.87 1.27
CA PHE A 199 1.09 -18.95 2.25
C PHE A 199 -0.33 -19.50 2.33
N LYS A 200 -0.46 -20.80 2.65
CA LYS A 200 -1.77 -21.39 2.92
C LYS A 200 -2.34 -20.80 4.20
N ILE A 201 -3.66 -20.79 4.31
CA ILE A 201 -4.38 -20.41 5.53
C ILE A 201 -5.46 -21.44 5.86
N PRO A 202 -5.90 -21.55 7.13
CA PRO A 202 -6.91 -22.51 7.53
C PRO A 202 -8.26 -22.31 6.82
N ASN A 203 -8.68 -21.04 6.69
CA ASN A 203 -9.94 -20.66 6.06
C ASN A 203 -9.70 -19.61 4.95
N PRO A 204 -9.72 -19.98 3.66
CA PRO A 204 -9.54 -19.03 2.57
C PRO A 204 -10.71 -18.05 2.36
N GLU A 205 -11.83 -18.28 3.04
CA GLU A 205 -13.02 -17.42 3.02
C GLU A 205 -13.18 -16.60 4.29
N ASP A 206 -12.09 -16.37 5.03
CA ASP A 206 -12.11 -15.52 6.22
C ASP A 206 -12.44 -14.06 5.84
N ASP A 207 -13.31 -13.42 6.63
CA ASP A 207 -13.80 -12.05 6.40
C ASP A 207 -12.70 -10.98 6.56
N GLY A 208 -11.60 -11.31 7.26
CA GLY A 208 -10.43 -10.44 7.40
C GLY A 208 -9.53 -10.39 6.16
N LEU A 209 -9.81 -11.21 5.14
CA LEU A 209 -9.05 -11.25 3.89
C LEU A 209 -9.64 -10.28 2.87
N VAL A 210 -8.76 -9.61 2.12
CA VAL A 210 -9.18 -8.70 1.06
C VAL A 210 -8.89 -9.27 -0.32
N GLU A 211 -9.72 -8.87 -1.29
CA GLU A 211 -9.48 -9.17 -2.70
C GLU A 211 -8.25 -8.43 -3.23
N ASP A 212 -7.58 -9.04 -4.21
CA ASP A 212 -6.54 -8.36 -4.99
C ASP A 212 -7.16 -7.17 -5.75
N GLU A 213 -6.53 -6.00 -5.60
CA GLU A 213 -7.01 -4.75 -6.18
C GLU A 213 -7.02 -4.72 -7.71
N LEU A 214 -6.18 -5.52 -8.36
CA LEU A 214 -6.11 -5.62 -9.83
C LEU A 214 -7.25 -6.45 -10.43
N ALA A 215 -8.05 -7.02 -9.56
CA ALA A 215 -8.76 -8.22 -9.86
C ALA A 215 -10.29 -8.00 -9.81
N VAL A 216 -10.69 -6.78 -9.46
CA VAL A 216 -12.01 -6.21 -9.66
C VAL A 216 -12.00 -5.40 -10.95
N VAL A 217 -12.47 -6.00 -12.04
CA VAL A 217 -12.82 -5.27 -13.26
C VAL A 217 -14.20 -4.64 -13.03
N GLU A 218 -14.23 -3.47 -12.41
CA GLU A 218 -15.38 -2.60 -12.60
C GLU A 218 -15.37 -2.18 -14.06
N LYS A 219 -16.49 -2.37 -14.77
CA LYS A 219 -16.66 -1.83 -16.11
C LYS A 219 -16.37 -0.34 -16.01
N MET A 220 -15.30 0.12 -16.67
CA MET A 220 -15.07 1.54 -16.94
C MET A 220 -16.16 2.02 -17.92
N THR A 221 -17.39 2.12 -17.43
CA THR A 221 -18.41 2.97 -18.02
C THR A 221 -18.15 4.35 -17.45
N ASP A 222 -17.88 5.31 -18.35
CA ASP A 222 -17.67 6.74 -18.10
C ASP A 222 -16.18 7.16 -18.02
N LEU A 223 -15.51 7.05 -19.18
CA LEU A 223 -14.44 7.95 -19.63
C LEU A 223 -15.04 9.05 -20.50
#